data_AF-A0A965PAX1-F1
#
_entry.id   AF-A0A965PAX1-F1
#
_cell.length_a   1.000
_cell.length_b   1.000
_cell.length_c   1.000
_cell.angle_alpha   90.00
_cell.angle_beta   90.00
_cell.angle_gamma   90.00
#
_symmetry.space_group_name_H-M   'P 1'
#
loop_
_entity.id
_entity.type
_entity.pdbx_description
1 polymer ?
#
loop_
_entity_poly.entity_id
_entity_poly.type
_entity_poly.pdbx_seq_one_letter_code
_entity_poly.pdbx_strand_id
1 'polypeptide(L)' 'MDGKTRKEEHGVAAKRRIVVIDWVDGDVSDSDEVAVVAESNADAVKKAIGRWAAKTIAKWPNCVVEKVEVLTTARLRGFA' A
#
# COMPACT_ATOMS: atom_id res chain seq x y z
N MET A 1 -43.89 2.11 17.40
CA MET A 1 -43.17 2.98 16.45
C MET A 1 -41.73 2.82 16.83
N ASP A 2 -41.00 1.88 16.24
CA ASP A 2 -39.67 1.53 16.72
C ASP A 2 -38.76 1.40 15.51
N GLY A 3 -38.18 2.55 15.16
CA GLY A 3 -37.30 2.75 14.02
C GLY A 3 -36.05 1.88 14.15
N LYS A 4 -36.03 0.80 13.38
CA LYS A 4 -34.85 -0.02 13.13
C LYS A 4 -33.87 0.83 12.31
N THR A 5 -32.97 1.54 12.99
CA THR A 5 -31.83 2.21 12.36
C THR A 5 -30.90 1.12 11.84
N ARG A 6 -31.07 0.71 10.58
CA ARG A 6 -30.07 -0.06 9.86
C ARG A 6 -28.95 0.92 9.52
N LYS A 7 -27.82 0.83 10.24
CA LYS A 7 -26.57 1.40 9.73
C LYS A 7 -26.24 0.60 8.47
N GLU A 8 -26.42 1.21 7.31
CA GLU A 8 -25.87 0.70 6.07
C GLU A 8 -24.35 0.75 6.19
N GLU A 9 -23.76 -0.37 6.62
CA GLU A 9 -22.35 -0.64 6.42
C GLU A 9 -22.13 -0.75 4.90
N HIS A 10 -21.84 0.40 4.28
CA HIS A 10 -21.25 0.45 2.94
C HIS A 10 -19.87 -0.20 3.02
N GLY A 11 -19.84 -1.53 3.03
CA GLY A 11 -18.62 -2.32 2.94
C GLY A 11 -17.91 -1.94 1.66
N VAL A 12 -16.79 -1.23 1.77
CA VAL A 12 -15.96 -0.92 0.62
C VAL A 12 -15.37 -2.24 0.15
N ALA A 13 -15.87 -2.77 -0.97
CA ALA A 13 -15.37 -4.01 -1.53
C ALA A 13 -13.85 -3.92 -1.74
N ALA A 14 -13.12 -4.94 -1.24
CA ALA A 14 -11.68 -5.00 -1.40
C ALA A 14 -11.30 -5.07 -2.89
N LYS A 15 -10.27 -4.33 -3.29
CA LYS A 15 -9.77 -4.25 -4.67
C LYS A 15 -8.26 -4.41 -4.69
N ARG A 16 -7.76 -4.98 -5.79
CA ARG A 16 -6.32 -5.05 -6.06
C ARG A 16 -5.77 -3.63 -6.22
N ARG A 17 -4.68 -3.35 -5.51
CA ARG A 17 -3.92 -2.08 -5.56
C ARG A 17 -2.45 -2.41 -5.70
N ILE A 18 -1.70 -1.53 -6.36
CA ILE A 18 -0.24 -1.60 -6.45
C ILE A 18 0.32 -0.47 -5.60
N VAL A 19 1.28 -0.79 -4.75
CA VAL A 19 1.99 0.15 -3.90
C VAL A 19 3.45 0.14 -4.31
N VAL A 20 4.01 1.30 -4.61
CA VAL A 20 5.44 1.49 -4.84
C VAL A 20 6.08 1.90 -3.53
N ILE A 21 7.19 1.25 -3.18
CA ILE A 21 7.97 1.50 -1.96
C ILE A 21 9.38 1.86 -2.41
N ASP A 22 9.76 3.11 -2.21
CA ASP A 22 11.13 3.58 -2.41
C ASP A 22 11.89 3.39 -1.09
N TRP A 23 13.07 2.80 -1.16
CA TRP A 23 13.87 2.49 0.02
C TRP A 23 15.36 2.63 -0.24
N VAL A 24 16.10 2.82 0.85
CA VAL A 24 17.56 2.98 0.84
C VAL A 24 18.23 2.10 1.89
N ASP A 25 19.38 1.50 1.58
CA ASP A 25 20.27 0.82 2.53
C ASP A 25 21.72 1.24 2.23
N GLY A 26 22.21 2.24 2.98
CA GLY A 26 23.50 2.88 2.71
C GLY A 26 23.50 3.59 1.36
N ASP A 27 24.40 3.19 0.47
CA ASP A 27 24.53 3.74 -0.89
C ASP A 27 23.60 3.08 -1.92
N VAL A 28 22.80 2.09 -1.50
CA VAL A 28 21.83 1.41 -2.37
C VAL A 28 20.48 2.08 -2.23
N SER A 29 19.95 2.61 -3.33
CA SER A 29 18.57 3.09 -3.45
C SER A 29 17.82 2.24 -4.47
N ASP A 30 16.62 1.78 -4.13
CA ASP A 30 15.79 0.98 -5.04
C ASP A 30 14.29 1.23 -4.81
N SER A 31 13.47 0.74 -5.74
CA SER A 31 12.02 0.86 -5.71
C SER A 31 11.35 -0.49 -5.96
N ASP A 32 10.46 -0.90 -5.06
CA ASP A 32 9.70 -2.15 -5.18
C ASP A 32 8.22 -1.90 -5.44
N GLU A 33 7.65 -2.63 -6.39
CA GLU A 33 6.20 -2.70 -6.60
C GLU A 33 5.56 -3.88 -5.85
N VAL A 34 4.60 -3.58 -4.98
CA VAL A 34 3.90 -4.57 -4.17
C VAL A 34 2.41 -4.54 -4.45
N ALA A 35 1.91 -5.61 -5.07
CA ALA A 35 0.48 -5.78 -5.30
C ALA A 35 -0.23 -6.42 -4.08
N VAL A 36 -1.32 -5.81 -3.63
CA VAL A 36 -2.13 -6.25 -2.48
C VAL A 36 -3.63 -6.11 -2.77
N VAL A 37 -4.44 -6.93 -2.10
CA VAL A 37 -5.91 -6.76 -2.05
C VAL A 37 -6.25 -6.05 -0.75
N ALA A 38 -6.89 -4.89 -0.87
CA ALA A 38 -7.16 -4.00 0.25
C ALA A 38 -8.52 -3.33 0.13
N GLU A 39 -9.07 -2.85 1.23
CA GLU A 39 -10.35 -2.13 1.24
C GLU A 39 -10.11 -0.62 1.03
N SER A 40 -8.99 -0.10 1.53
CA SER A 40 -8.59 1.31 1.41
C SER A 40 -7.12 1.46 0.99
N ASN A 41 -6.70 2.69 0.69
CA ASN A 41 -5.29 2.98 0.40
C ASN A 41 -4.40 2.82 1.64
N ALA A 42 -4.90 3.20 2.83
CA ALA A 42 -4.17 3.00 4.08
C ALA A 42 -3.97 1.50 4.40
N ASP A 43 -5.00 0.69 4.19
CA ASP A 43 -4.91 -0.77 4.32
C ASP A 43 -3.93 -1.37 3.29
N ALA A 44 -3.95 -0.86 2.05
CA ALA A 44 -3.01 -1.28 1.03
C ALA A 44 -1.55 -1.00 1.42
N VAL A 45 -1.26 0.21 1.92
CA VAL A 45 0.08 0.60 2.39
C VAL A 45 0.54 -0.31 3.53
N LYS A 46 -0.30 -0.53 4.55
CA LYS A 46 0.03 -1.40 5.69
C LYS A 46 0.38 -2.81 5.24
N LYS A 47 -0.46 -3.41 4.38
CA LYS A 47 -0.24 -4.76 3.83
C LYS A 47 1.00 -4.83 2.95
N ALA A 48 1.22 -3.83 2.12
CA ALA A 48 2.36 -3.75 1.21
C ALA A 48 3.68 -3.66 1.98
N ILE A 49 3.79 -2.75 2.95
CA ILE A 49 4.98 -2.60 3.79
C ILE A 49 5.27 -3.89 4.55
N GLY A 50 4.25 -4.52 5.16
CA GLY A 50 4.45 -5.78 5.89
C GLY A 50 4.98 -6.89 4.99
N ARG A 51 4.45 -7.02 3.77
CA ARG A 51 4.91 -8.01 2.79
C ARG A 51 6.31 -7.70 2.27
N TRP A 52 6.60 -6.43 1.99
CA TRP A 52 7.90 -5.96 1.55
C TRP A 52 8.96 -6.22 2.63
N ALA A 53 8.71 -5.78 3.86
CA ALA A 53 9.61 -5.94 4.99
C ALA A 53 9.99 -7.42 5.22
N ALA A 54 9.02 -8.33 5.15
CA ALA A 54 9.27 -9.77 5.31
C ALA A 54 10.23 -10.36 4.26
N LYS A 55 10.33 -9.75 3.08
CA LYS A 55 11.19 -10.21 1.98
C LYS A 55 12.50 -9.43 1.90
N THR A 56 12.44 -8.11 2.07
CA THR A 56 13.55 -7.19 1.81
C THR A 56 14.50 -7.10 3.01
N ILE A 57 14.00 -7.05 4.25
CA ILE A 57 14.84 -6.92 5.46
C ILE A 57 15.79 -8.12 5.62
N ALA A 58 15.40 -9.30 5.15
CA ALA A 58 16.27 -10.48 5.17
C ALA A 58 17.53 -10.32 4.29
N LYS A 59 17.45 -9.50 3.24
CA LYS A 59 18.56 -9.23 2.31
C LYS A 59 19.27 -7.90 2.60
N TRP A 60 18.51 -6.90 3.02
CA TRP A 60 18.93 -5.52 3.24
C TRP A 60 18.53 -5.10 4.67
N PRO A 61 19.31 -5.47 5.69
CA PRO A 61 18.89 -5.37 7.08
C PRO A 61 18.82 -3.93 7.61
N ASN A 62 19.53 -2.98 6.97
CA ASN A 62 19.47 -1.57 7.37
C ASN A 62 18.61 -0.74 6.42
N CYS A 63 17.80 -1.38 5.58
CA CYS A 63 16.94 -0.67 4.64
C CYS A 63 15.91 0.21 5.37
N VAL A 64 15.72 1.43 4.88
CA VAL A 64 14.74 2.39 5.37
C VAL A 64 13.82 2.79 4.22
N VAL A 65 12.52 2.81 4.48
CA VAL A 65 11.53 3.29 3.51
C VAL A 65 11.55 4.82 3.48
N GLU A 66 11.79 5.41 2.32
CA GLU A 66 11.77 6.86 2.13
C GLU A 66 10.39 7.35 1.68
N LYS A 67 9.73 6.58 0.82
CA LYS A 67 8.47 6.97 0.21
C LYS A 67 7.58 5.76 -0.06
N VAL A 68 6.27 5.96 0.12
CA VAL A 68 5.27 4.95 -0.20
C VAL A 68 4.12 5.58 -0.96
N GLU A 69 3.82 5.02 -2.13
CA GLU A 69 2.81 5.56 -3.03
C GLU A 69 1.88 4.47 -3.53
N VAL A 70 0.57 4.68 -3.37
CA VAL A 70 -0.43 3.82 -4.02
C VAL A 70 -0.58 4.29 -5.46
N LEU A 71 -0.27 3.41 -6.42
CA LEU A 71 -0.54 3.67 -7.83
C LEU A 71 -2.05 3.67 -8.06
N THR A 72 -2.55 4.85 -8.41
CA THR A 72 -3.94 5.06 -8.81
C THR A 72 -3.96 5.60 -10.23
N THR A 73 -5.06 5.37 -10.95
CA THR A 73 -5.23 5.86 -12.33
C THR A 73 -5.06 7.39 -12.42
N ALA A 74 -5.48 8.12 -11.39
CA ALA A 74 -5.26 9.57 -11.31
C ALA A 74 -3.77 9.93 -11.24
N ARG A 75 -2.97 9.15 -10.51
CA ARG A 75 -1.52 9.36 -10.39
C ARG A 75 -0.78 9.03 -11.68
N LEU A 76 -1.16 7.96 -12.37
CA LEU A 76 -0.59 7.58 -13.67
C LEU A 76 -0.82 8.66 -14.74
N ARG A 77 -1.94 9.38 -14.69
CA ARG A 77 -2.23 10.50 -15.60
C ARG A 77 -1.37 11.74 -15.35
N GLY A 78 -0.80 11.91 -14.16
CA GLY A 78 0.09 13.02 -13.84
C GLY A 78 1.51 12.88 -14.41
N PHE A 79 1.84 11.70 -14.95
CA PHE A 79 3.11 11.43 -15.63
C PHE A 79 3.00 11.45 -17.16
N ALA A 80 1.80 11.70 -17.70
CA ALA A 80 1.52 11.71 -19.15
C ALA A 80 1.62 13.11 -19.75
#